data_AF-A0A0K2RLI8-F1
#
_entry.id   AF-A0A0K2RLI8-F1
#
_cell.length_a   1.000
_cell.length_b   1.000
_cell.length_c   1.000
_cell.angle_alpha   90.00
_cell.angle_beta   90.00
_cell.angle_gamma   90.00
#
_symmetry.space_group_name_H-M   'P 1'
#
loop_
_entity.id
_entity.type
_entity.pdbx_description
1 polymer ?
#
loop_
_entity_poly.entity_id
_entity_poly.type
_entity_poly.pdbx_seq_one_letter_code
_entity_poly.pdbx_strand_id
1 'polypeptide(L)'
;MFVGQSSVFSMQQDVEKIVEDVALKLGRGLSLEDLDGVLLAYSSNQSHADRVRVNFLLSKRVPVDVSAWQLSHGIATAVRPVVVPANEELGMVGRVCVPLLVRGFRVGYLWVQQDLDEQTATAILAELPGVRDELDLLAGLLLDSNTAESEFRRRREQEFLAACQGESNAVAAVAGWKEIQGRDRGSWLPCSMLRTAAVSLIRSRRP
;
A
#
# COMPACT_ATOMS: atom_id res chain seq x y z
N MET A 1 2.87 -7.78 24.48
CA MET A 1 3.12 -8.69 23.33
C MET A 1 1.80 -8.85 22.58
N PHE A 2 1.79 -8.62 21.26
CA PHE A 2 0.76 -9.02 20.28
C PHE A 2 -0.55 -8.23 20.04
N VAL A 3 -0.81 -7.04 20.58
CA VAL A 3 -2.06 -6.32 20.24
C VAL A 3 -2.01 -5.66 18.84
N GLY A 4 -0.84 -5.15 18.43
CA GLY A 4 -0.70 -4.41 17.16
C GLY A 4 -0.74 -5.27 15.89
N GLN A 5 -0.19 -6.49 15.92
CA GLN A 5 -0.24 -7.39 14.75
C GLN A 5 -1.65 -7.92 14.50
N SER A 6 -2.37 -8.32 15.55
CA SER A 6 -3.74 -8.84 15.43
C SER A 6 -4.73 -7.81 14.87
N SER A 7 -4.57 -6.53 15.24
CA SER A 7 -5.42 -5.44 14.71
C SER A 7 -5.17 -5.18 13.22
N VAL A 8 -3.91 -5.24 12.76
CA VAL A 8 -3.55 -5.04 11.35
C VAL A 8 -4.02 -6.22 10.49
N PHE A 9 -3.90 -7.45 10.99
CA PHE A 9 -4.41 -8.64 10.30
C PHE A 9 -5.95 -8.60 10.14
N SER A 10 -6.68 -8.15 11.16
CA SER A 10 -8.13 -7.98 11.08
C SER A 10 -8.51 -6.92 10.03
N MET A 11 -7.80 -5.78 10.04
CA MET A 11 -8.08 -4.69 9.10
C MET A 11 -7.81 -5.08 7.64
N GLN A 12 -6.74 -5.83 7.38
CA GLN A 12 -6.45 -6.34 6.03
C GLN A 12 -7.56 -7.29 5.55
N GLN A 13 -8.07 -8.16 6.43
CA GLN A 13 -9.20 -9.04 6.11
C GLN A 13 -10.48 -8.25 5.83
N ASP A 14 -10.72 -7.17 6.56
CA ASP A 14 -11.87 -6.28 6.32
C ASP A 14 -11.76 -5.60 4.95
N VAL A 15 -10.58 -5.07 4.61
CA VAL A 15 -10.32 -4.45 3.29
C VAL A 15 -10.55 -5.47 2.16
N GLU A 16 -9.97 -6.66 2.27
CA GLU A 16 -10.14 -7.73 1.27
C GLU A 16 -11.61 -8.13 1.12
N LYS A 17 -12.33 -8.29 2.23
CA LYS A 17 -13.75 -8.63 2.23
C LYS A 17 -14.58 -7.56 1.52
N ILE A 18 -14.35 -6.28 1.83
CA ILE A 18 -15.10 -5.19 1.20
C ILE A 18 -14.81 -5.14 -0.31
N VAL A 19 -13.55 -5.32 -0.72
CA VAL A 19 -13.19 -5.37 -2.15
C VAL A 19 -13.91 -6.52 -2.87
N GLU A 20 -14.00 -7.70 -2.25
CA GLU A 20 -14.77 -8.82 -2.83
C GLU A 20 -16.27 -8.53 -2.89
N ASP A 21 -16.86 -7.98 -1.83
CA ASP A 21 -18.29 -7.64 -1.80
C ASP A 21 -18.64 -6.59 -2.86
N VAL A 22 -17.79 -5.57 -3.06
CA VAL A 22 -17.96 -4.56 -4.12
C VAL A 22 -17.78 -5.20 -5.50
N ALA A 23 -16.81 -6.09 -5.68
CA ALA A 23 -16.61 -6.79 -6.96
C ALA A 23 -17.82 -7.64 -7.35
N LEU A 24 -18.43 -8.33 -6.37
CA LEU A 24 -19.65 -9.09 -6.57
C LEU A 24 -20.84 -8.20 -6.95
N LYS A 25 -20.99 -7.04 -6.29
CA LYS A 25 -22.07 -6.08 -6.59
C LYS A 25 -21.94 -5.46 -7.98
N LEU A 26 -20.72 -5.11 -8.39
CA LEU A 26 -20.45 -4.55 -9.71
C LEU A 26 -20.36 -5.62 -10.80
N GLY A 27 -20.15 -6.89 -10.44
CA GLY A 27 -19.86 -7.95 -11.42
C GLY A 27 -18.59 -7.68 -12.23
N ARG A 28 -17.58 -7.06 -11.59
CA ARG A 28 -16.37 -6.55 -12.25
C ARG A 28 -15.11 -6.85 -11.47
N GLY A 29 -14.01 -6.82 -12.20
CA GLY A 29 -12.69 -7.04 -11.65
C GLY A 29 -12.10 -5.85 -10.93
N LEU A 30 -11.69 -6.04 -9.66
CA LEU A 30 -11.22 -4.94 -8.81
C LEU A 30 -9.77 -5.09 -8.36
N SER A 31 -9.05 -3.97 -8.31
CA SER A 31 -7.83 -3.81 -7.51
C SER A 31 -7.92 -2.54 -6.68
N LEU A 32 -7.42 -2.62 -5.45
CA LEU A 32 -7.26 -1.52 -4.52
C LEU A 32 -5.77 -1.23 -4.38
N GLU A 33 -5.40 0.04 -4.56
CA GLU A 33 -4.01 0.46 -4.67
C GLU A 33 -3.74 1.68 -3.80
N ASP A 34 -2.53 1.76 -3.24
CA ASP A 34 -2.05 2.99 -2.61
C ASP A 34 -1.67 4.04 -3.67
N LEU A 35 -1.16 5.20 -3.22
CA LEU A 35 -0.76 6.28 -4.11
C LEU A 35 0.52 6.00 -4.90
N ASP A 36 1.32 5.02 -4.46
CA ASP A 36 2.58 4.61 -5.07
C ASP A 36 2.40 3.41 -6.03
N GLY A 37 1.15 3.01 -6.29
CA GLY A 37 0.79 1.90 -7.17
C GLY A 37 1.11 0.53 -6.57
N VAL A 38 1.09 0.40 -5.23
CA VAL A 38 1.21 -0.89 -4.54
C VAL A 38 -0.17 -1.52 -4.39
N LEU A 39 -0.26 -2.82 -4.67
CA LEU A 39 -1.49 -3.57 -4.49
C LEU A 39 -1.78 -3.78 -2.99
N LEU A 40 -2.93 -3.28 -2.54
CA LEU A 40 -3.41 -3.46 -1.16
C LEU A 40 -4.40 -4.62 -1.06
N ALA A 41 -5.32 -4.74 -2.01
CA ALA A 41 -6.30 -5.82 -2.10
C ALA A 41 -6.82 -5.98 -3.53
N TYR A 42 -7.42 -7.13 -3.84
CA TYR A 42 -7.98 -7.41 -5.17
C TYR A 42 -9.12 -8.41 -5.07
N SER A 43 -10.04 -8.39 -6.03
CA SER A 43 -11.04 -9.45 -6.15
C SER A 43 -10.50 -10.66 -6.89
N SER A 44 -10.77 -11.84 -6.35
CA SER A 44 -10.22 -13.12 -6.80
C SER A 44 -11.01 -13.75 -7.95
N ASN A 45 -12.33 -13.55 -8.01
CA ASN A 45 -13.21 -14.26 -8.94
C ASN A 45 -13.68 -13.37 -10.09
N GLN A 46 -13.17 -13.62 -11.30
CA GLN A 46 -13.49 -12.85 -12.50
C GLN A 46 -13.43 -13.75 -13.73
N SER A 47 -14.26 -13.45 -14.72
CA SER A 47 -14.27 -14.23 -15.95
C SER A 47 -12.97 -14.08 -16.74
N HIS A 48 -12.36 -12.88 -16.74
CA HIS A 48 -11.18 -12.56 -17.55
C HIS A 48 -10.26 -11.53 -16.85
N ALA A 49 -8.95 -11.72 -16.98
CA ALA A 49 -7.93 -10.76 -16.53
C ALA A 49 -6.98 -10.46 -17.69
N ASP A 50 -6.68 -9.19 -17.90
CA ASP A 50 -5.71 -8.78 -18.93
C ASP A 50 -4.26 -8.99 -18.47
N ARG A 51 -3.32 -8.75 -19.39
CA ARG A 51 -1.89 -8.96 -19.11
C ARG A 51 -1.39 -8.06 -17.99
N VAL A 52 -1.87 -6.81 -17.96
CA VAL A 52 -1.50 -5.82 -16.94
C VAL A 52 -1.91 -6.28 -15.56
N ARG A 53 -3.16 -6.72 -15.38
CA ARG A 53 -3.70 -7.21 -14.12
C ARG A 53 -2.96 -8.46 -13.67
N VAL A 54 -2.74 -9.44 -14.55
CA VAL A 54 -1.99 -10.66 -14.20
C VAL A 54 -0.60 -10.30 -13.66
N ASN A 55 0.15 -9.47 -14.39
CA ASN A 55 1.49 -9.04 -13.97
C ASN A 55 1.45 -8.22 -12.68
N PHE A 56 0.46 -7.34 -12.52
CA PHE A 56 0.28 -6.52 -11.34
C PHE A 56 -0.03 -7.36 -10.10
N LEU A 57 -0.92 -8.35 -10.21
CA LEU A 57 -1.25 -9.26 -9.12
C LEU A 57 -0.06 -10.12 -8.69
N LEU A 58 0.83 -10.48 -9.63
CA LEU A 58 2.06 -11.22 -9.33
C LEU A 58 3.13 -10.34 -8.68
N SER A 59 3.39 -9.17 -9.25
CA SER A 59 4.46 -8.25 -8.80
C SER A 59 4.06 -7.37 -7.60
N LYS A 60 2.75 -7.23 -7.35
CA LYS A 60 2.16 -6.34 -6.34
C LYS A 60 2.47 -4.85 -6.54
N ARG A 61 2.99 -4.46 -7.71
CA ARG A 61 3.32 -3.06 -8.03
C ARG A 61 2.99 -2.76 -9.49
N VAL A 62 2.34 -1.63 -9.73
CA VAL A 62 1.97 -1.21 -11.09
C VAL A 62 3.24 -0.98 -11.93
N PRO A 63 3.34 -1.58 -13.14
CA PRO A 63 4.43 -1.31 -14.06
C PRO A 63 4.52 0.19 -14.42
N VAL A 64 5.73 0.70 -14.62
CA VAL A 64 5.97 2.15 -14.83
C VAL A 64 5.29 2.69 -16.09
N ASP A 65 5.29 1.91 -17.17
CA ASP A 65 4.63 2.21 -18.43
C ASP A 65 3.10 2.27 -18.29
N VAL A 66 2.51 1.33 -17.55
CA VAL A 66 1.09 1.32 -17.18
C VAL A 66 0.75 2.53 -16.32
N SER A 67 1.56 2.83 -15.31
CA SER A 67 1.36 3.99 -14.44
C SER A 67 1.42 5.30 -15.23
N ALA A 68 2.38 5.45 -16.15
CA ALA A 68 2.47 6.62 -17.02
C ALA A 68 1.23 6.80 -17.91
N TRP A 69 0.74 5.70 -18.49
CA TRP A 69 -0.51 5.71 -19.26
C TRP A 69 -1.72 6.09 -18.40
N GLN A 70 -1.85 5.52 -17.21
CA GLN A 70 -2.95 5.84 -16.29
C GLN A 70 -2.92 7.30 -15.83
N LEU A 71 -1.73 7.81 -15.49
CA LEU A 71 -1.52 9.19 -15.03
C LEU A 71 -1.82 10.23 -16.12
N SER A 72 -1.54 9.92 -17.39
CA SER A 72 -1.82 10.84 -18.51
C SER A 72 -3.31 11.17 -18.66
N HIS A 73 -4.19 10.36 -18.08
CA HIS A 73 -5.65 10.57 -18.08
C HIS A 73 -6.14 11.43 -16.89
N GLY A 74 -5.23 11.98 -16.08
CA GLY A 74 -5.57 12.95 -15.04
C GLY A 74 -6.03 12.35 -13.71
N ILE A 75 -5.81 11.04 -13.49
CA ILE A 75 -6.20 10.38 -12.23
C ILE A 75 -5.55 11.02 -10.99
N ALA A 76 -4.36 11.61 -11.16
CA ALA A 76 -3.61 12.25 -10.08
C ALA A 76 -4.27 13.52 -9.52
N THR A 77 -5.16 14.18 -10.25
CA THR A 77 -5.87 15.39 -9.79
C THR A 77 -7.38 15.21 -9.74
N ALA A 78 -7.90 14.09 -10.27
CA ALA A 78 -9.32 13.81 -10.29
C ALA A 78 -9.91 13.62 -8.88
N VAL A 79 -11.11 14.17 -8.70
CA VAL A 79 -11.97 13.98 -7.51
C VAL A 79 -13.25 13.22 -7.82
N ARG A 80 -13.35 12.71 -9.05
CA ARG A 80 -14.47 11.89 -9.56
C ARG A 80 -13.89 10.69 -10.32
N PRO A 81 -14.67 9.62 -10.55
CA PRO A 81 -14.23 8.49 -11.35
C PRO A 81 -13.72 8.94 -12.74
N VAL A 82 -12.61 8.34 -13.17
CA VAL A 82 -11.96 8.62 -14.45
C VAL A 82 -11.95 7.35 -15.28
N VAL A 83 -12.45 7.45 -16.51
CA VAL A 83 -12.34 6.36 -17.49
C VAL A 83 -10.94 6.40 -18.09
N VAL A 84 -10.21 5.30 -17.95
CA VAL A 84 -8.93 5.06 -18.60
C VAL A 84 -9.16 4.08 -19.75
N PRO A 85 -8.99 4.50 -21.02
CA PRO A 85 -9.19 3.64 -22.18
C PRO A 85 -8.24 2.43 -22.19
N ALA A 86 -8.64 1.42 -22.98
CA ALA A 86 -7.78 0.30 -23.31
C ALA A 86 -6.50 0.78 -24.01
N ASN A 87 -5.42 0.02 -23.85
CA ASN A 87 -4.16 0.24 -24.52
C ASN A 87 -3.62 -1.11 -25.01
N GLU A 88 -3.67 -1.32 -26.33
CA GLU A 88 -3.27 -2.58 -26.97
C GLU A 88 -1.76 -2.85 -26.83
N GLU A 89 -0.91 -1.82 -26.92
CA GLU A 89 0.55 -1.96 -26.79
C GLU A 89 0.94 -2.52 -25.41
N LEU A 90 0.23 -2.08 -24.37
CA LEU A 90 0.42 -2.56 -22.99
C LEU A 90 -0.28 -3.91 -22.73
N GLY A 91 -1.18 -4.34 -23.61
CA GLY A 91 -2.07 -5.48 -23.37
C GLY A 91 -3.08 -5.19 -22.25
N MET A 92 -3.58 -3.95 -22.21
CA MET A 92 -4.42 -3.41 -21.15
C MET A 92 -5.85 -3.18 -21.65
N VAL A 93 -6.84 -3.76 -20.96
CA VAL A 93 -8.25 -3.44 -21.19
C VAL A 93 -8.62 -2.12 -20.49
N GLY A 94 -9.70 -1.49 -20.97
CA GLY A 94 -10.23 -0.27 -20.37
C GLY A 94 -10.69 -0.48 -18.92
N ARG A 95 -10.64 0.58 -18.13
CA ARG A 95 -10.96 0.53 -16.70
C ARG A 95 -11.37 1.89 -16.15
N VAL A 96 -12.08 1.90 -15.03
CA VAL A 96 -12.42 3.10 -14.28
C VAL A 96 -11.53 3.22 -13.06
N CYS A 97 -10.84 4.34 -12.94
CA CYS A 97 -10.13 4.74 -11.73
C CYS A 97 -11.08 5.52 -10.82
N VAL A 98 -11.34 5.02 -9.62
CA VAL A 98 -12.14 5.68 -8.59
C VAL A 98 -11.19 6.22 -7.52
N PRO A 99 -11.02 7.55 -7.42
CA PRO A 99 -10.18 8.12 -6.36
C PRO A 99 -10.85 7.93 -5.00
N LEU A 100 -10.13 7.37 -4.03
CA LEU A 100 -10.59 7.24 -2.65
C LEU A 100 -10.15 8.47 -1.86
N LEU A 101 -11.13 9.25 -1.39
CA LEU A 101 -10.89 10.54 -0.76
C LEU A 101 -11.43 10.54 0.67
N VAL A 102 -10.63 11.03 1.62
CA VAL A 102 -11.08 11.34 2.98
C VAL A 102 -10.84 12.81 3.26
N ARG A 103 -11.90 13.57 3.53
CA ARG A 103 -11.84 15.02 3.81
C ARG A 103 -11.04 15.81 2.74
N GLY A 104 -11.15 15.39 1.47
CA GLY A 104 -10.46 16.01 0.33
C GLY A 104 -9.03 15.51 0.07
N PHE A 105 -8.46 14.68 0.94
CA PHE A 105 -7.16 14.04 0.72
C PHE A 105 -7.35 12.69 0.02
N ARG A 106 -6.56 12.44 -1.03
CA ARG A 106 -6.54 11.12 -1.66
C ARG A 106 -5.71 10.17 -0.84
N VAL A 107 -6.25 8.98 -0.60
CA VAL A 107 -5.60 7.94 0.21
C VAL A 107 -5.31 6.66 -0.59
N GLY A 108 -5.89 6.54 -1.78
CA GLY A 108 -5.65 5.43 -2.69
C GLY A 108 -6.56 5.50 -3.92
N TYR A 109 -6.55 4.43 -4.69
CA TYR A 109 -7.39 4.25 -5.88
C TYR A 109 -8.05 2.87 -5.85
N LEU A 110 -9.35 2.84 -6.17
CA LEU A 110 -10.01 1.60 -6.57
C LEU A 110 -10.09 1.56 -8.09
N TRP A 111 -9.65 0.47 -8.69
CA TRP A 111 -9.71 0.25 -10.13
C TRP A 111 -10.78 -0.78 -10.46
N VAL A 112 -11.68 -0.43 -11.37
CA VAL A 112 -12.72 -1.32 -11.90
C VAL A 112 -12.40 -1.64 -13.35
N GLN A 113 -12.04 -2.89 -13.63
CA GLN A 113 -11.73 -3.36 -14.98
C GLN A 113 -13.02 -3.52 -15.80
N GLN A 114 -13.02 -3.10 -17.07
CA GLN A 114 -14.07 -3.44 -18.02
C GLN A 114 -13.96 -4.90 -18.44
N ASP A 115 -15.09 -5.49 -18.84
CA ASP A 115 -15.09 -6.79 -19.52
C ASP A 115 -14.52 -6.68 -20.94
N LEU A 116 -14.07 -7.80 -21.52
CA LEU A 116 -13.41 -7.82 -22.83
C LEU A 116 -14.31 -7.36 -23.98
N ASP A 117 -15.62 -7.58 -23.88
CA ASP A 117 -16.63 -7.20 -24.87
C ASP A 117 -17.21 -5.79 -24.63
N GLU A 118 -16.87 -5.17 -23.50
CA GLU A 118 -17.39 -3.87 -23.10
C GLU A 118 -16.59 -2.72 -23.75
N GLN A 119 -17.24 -2.02 -24.68
CA GLN A 119 -16.62 -0.91 -25.43
C GLN A 119 -16.60 0.41 -24.65
N THR A 120 -17.46 0.58 -23.65
CA THR A 120 -17.58 1.83 -22.87
C THR A 120 -17.74 1.54 -21.39
N ALA A 121 -17.23 2.41 -20.53
CA ALA A 121 -17.36 2.27 -19.07
C ALA A 121 -18.72 2.74 -18.51
N THR A 122 -19.74 2.90 -19.35
CA THR A 122 -21.03 3.49 -18.97
C THR A 122 -21.76 2.69 -17.90
N ALA A 123 -21.75 1.35 -18.01
CA ALA A 123 -22.38 0.47 -17.02
C ALA A 123 -21.69 0.59 -15.66
N ILE A 124 -20.35 0.51 -15.64
CA ILE A 124 -19.55 0.72 -14.43
C ILE A 124 -19.90 2.04 -13.75
N LEU A 125 -19.90 3.15 -14.51
CA LEU A 125 -20.18 4.48 -13.97
C LEU A 125 -21.60 4.59 -13.39
N ALA A 126 -22.58 3.91 -13.98
CA ALA A 126 -23.97 3.90 -13.52
C ALA A 126 -24.17 3.09 -12.23
N GLU A 127 -23.33 2.08 -11.99
CA GLU A 127 -23.41 1.20 -10.82
C GLU A 127 -22.62 1.72 -9.61
N LEU A 128 -21.56 2.53 -9.83
CA LEU A 128 -20.73 3.10 -8.76
C LEU A 128 -21.53 3.78 -7.61
N PRO A 129 -22.62 4.53 -7.85
CA PRO A 129 -23.44 5.08 -6.76
C PRO A 129 -23.99 4.02 -5.80
N GLY A 130 -24.20 2.78 -6.25
CA GLY A 130 -24.74 1.68 -5.46
C GLY A 130 -23.74 1.04 -4.48
N VAL A 131 -22.46 1.39 -4.57
CA VAL A 131 -21.38 0.89 -3.70
C VAL A 131 -20.65 2.02 -2.97
N ARG A 132 -21.27 3.21 -2.89
CA ARG A 132 -20.63 4.41 -2.34
C ARG A 132 -20.20 4.24 -0.88
N ASP A 133 -21.05 3.62 -0.06
CA ASP A 133 -20.78 3.45 1.37
C ASP A 133 -19.55 2.56 1.60
N GLU A 134 -19.36 1.53 0.78
CA GLU A 134 -18.17 0.69 0.79
C GLU A 134 -16.91 1.44 0.34
N LEU A 135 -17.02 2.31 -0.67
CA LEU A 135 -15.91 3.16 -1.10
C LEU A 135 -15.47 4.12 0.01
N ASP A 136 -16.44 4.73 0.72
CA ASP A 136 -16.16 5.62 1.84
C ASP A 136 -15.53 4.85 3.02
N LEU A 137 -15.96 3.62 3.29
CA LEU A 137 -15.37 2.74 4.29
C LEU A 137 -13.93 2.34 3.93
N LEU A 138 -13.68 1.93 2.69
CA LEU A 138 -12.32 1.63 2.20
C LEU A 138 -11.40 2.84 2.35
N ALA A 139 -11.86 4.03 1.98
CA ALA A 139 -11.08 5.25 2.14
C ALA A 139 -10.72 5.51 3.62
N GLY A 140 -11.66 5.30 4.54
CA GLY A 140 -11.40 5.39 5.99
C GLY A 140 -10.32 4.42 6.47
N LEU A 141 -10.44 3.13 6.11
CA LEU A 141 -9.48 2.10 6.50
C LEU A 141 -8.07 2.39 5.95
N LEU A 142 -7.97 2.90 4.73
CA LEU A 142 -6.70 3.28 4.12
C LEU A 142 -6.05 4.47 4.82
N LEU A 143 -6.85 5.47 5.24
CA LEU A 143 -6.34 6.60 6.01
C LEU A 143 -5.76 6.14 7.36
N ASP A 144 -6.49 5.27 8.06
CA ASP A 144 -6.07 4.76 9.36
C ASP A 144 -4.80 3.92 9.24
N SER A 145 -4.70 3.08 8.20
CA SER A 145 -3.49 2.32 7.88
C SER A 145 -2.30 3.21 7.55
N ASN A 146 -2.45 4.18 6.65
CA ASN A 146 -1.38 5.10 6.26
C ASN A 146 -0.90 5.95 7.45
N THR A 147 -1.82 6.37 8.32
CA THR A 147 -1.49 7.11 9.54
C THR A 147 -0.72 6.23 10.50
N ALA A 148 -1.20 5.01 10.77
CA ALA A 148 -0.53 4.05 11.63
C ALA A 148 0.86 3.67 11.11
N GLU A 149 1.00 3.46 9.80
CA GLU A 149 2.27 3.14 9.17
C GLU A 149 3.24 4.34 9.21
N SER A 150 2.74 5.55 8.94
CA SER A 150 3.53 6.79 9.07
C SER A 150 4.02 7.02 10.49
N GLU A 151 3.15 6.82 11.49
CA GLU A 151 3.51 6.91 12.90
C GLU A 151 4.50 5.82 13.30
N PHE A 152 4.31 4.60 12.83
CA PHE A 152 5.22 3.48 13.08
C PHE A 152 6.61 3.74 12.48
N ARG A 153 6.68 4.18 11.23
CA ARG A 153 7.93 4.57 10.56
C ARG A 153 8.64 5.69 11.31
N ARG A 154 7.93 6.78 11.67
CA ARG A 154 8.49 7.90 12.46
C ARG A 154 8.99 7.47 13.83
N ARG A 155 8.23 6.63 14.54
CA ARG A 155 8.61 6.11 15.87
C ARG A 155 9.88 5.27 15.77
N ARG A 156 9.96 4.37 14.80
CA ARG A 156 11.18 3.58 14.55
C ARG A 156 12.36 4.49 14.20
N GLU A 157 12.18 5.47 13.31
CA GLU A 157 13.26 6.42 12.99
C GLU A 157 13.76 7.16 14.24
N GLN A 158 12.86 7.68 15.09
CA GLN A 158 13.22 8.33 16.35
C GLN A 158 13.95 7.40 17.31
N GLU A 159 13.47 6.17 17.51
CA GLU A 159 14.13 5.16 18.35
C GLU A 159 15.53 4.81 17.81
N PHE A 160 15.69 4.69 16.49
CA PHE A 160 16.98 4.44 15.86
C PHE A 160 17.96 5.60 16.07
N LEU A 161 17.51 6.84 15.90
CA LEU A 161 18.33 8.04 16.11
C LEU A 161 18.73 8.21 17.59
N ALA A 162 17.81 7.97 18.53
CA ALA A 162 18.09 7.96 19.96
C ALA A 162 19.12 6.87 20.33
N ALA A 163 19.03 5.68 19.73
CA ALA A 163 20.03 4.63 19.90
C ALA A 163 21.41 5.05 19.36
N CYS A 164 21.46 5.75 18.21
CA CYS A 164 22.70 6.31 17.66
C CYS A 164 23.32 7.38 18.58
N GLN A 165 22.51 8.09 19.35
CA GLN A 165 22.95 9.08 20.35
C GLN A 165 23.35 8.43 21.70
N GLY A 166 23.10 7.13 21.86
CA GLY A 166 23.53 6.34 23.02
C GLY A 166 22.51 6.23 24.15
N GLU A 167 21.24 6.55 23.90
CA GLU A 167 20.17 6.37 24.89
C GLU A 167 19.94 4.88 25.19
N SER A 168 20.14 4.47 26.44
CA SER A 168 20.14 3.06 26.83
C SER A 168 18.83 2.31 26.54
N ASN A 169 17.69 2.99 26.70
CA ASN A 169 16.37 2.41 26.41
C ASN A 169 16.16 2.20 24.91
N ALA A 170 16.60 3.15 24.09
CA ALA A 170 16.50 3.07 22.63
C ALA A 170 17.45 2.01 22.05
N VAL A 171 18.68 1.91 22.59
CA VAL A 171 19.64 0.86 22.22
C VAL A 171 19.06 -0.53 22.49
N ALA A 172 18.42 -0.73 23.65
CA ALA A 172 17.78 -1.99 24.00
C ALA A 172 16.58 -2.32 23.08
N ALA A 173 15.77 -1.32 22.73
CA ALA A 173 14.63 -1.50 21.82
C ALA A 173 15.08 -1.89 20.40
N VAL A 174 16.07 -1.16 19.87
CA VAL A 174 16.64 -1.36 18.52
C VAL A 174 17.37 -2.70 18.40
N ALA A 175 18.02 -3.19 19.46
CA ALA A 175 18.62 -4.53 19.51
C ALA A 175 17.58 -5.66 19.35
N GLY A 176 16.30 -5.38 19.58
CA GLY A 176 15.17 -6.29 19.38
C GLY A 176 14.71 -6.45 17.92
N TRP A 177 15.20 -5.61 17.01
CA TRP A 177 14.72 -5.53 15.64
C TRP A 177 15.27 -6.67 14.79
N LYS A 178 14.41 -7.35 14.02
CA LYS A 178 14.81 -8.48 13.16
C LYS A 178 15.89 -8.08 12.16
N GLU A 179 15.83 -6.85 11.66
CA GLU A 179 16.80 -6.28 10.72
C GLU A 179 18.20 -6.11 11.33
N ILE A 180 18.29 -6.07 12.67
CA ILE A 180 19.54 -5.93 13.43
C ILE A 180 19.98 -7.28 14.04
N GLN A 181 19.04 -8.18 14.31
CA GLN A 181 19.30 -9.52 14.83
C GLN A 181 19.71 -10.56 13.77
N GLY A 182 19.77 -10.16 12.48
CA GLY A 182 20.18 -11.03 11.37
C GLY A 182 21.57 -11.65 11.58
N ARG A 183 21.61 -12.98 11.61
CA ARG A 183 22.78 -13.80 11.94
C ARG A 183 23.86 -13.86 10.85
N ASP A 184 23.69 -13.17 9.73
CA ASP A 184 24.70 -13.04 8.70
C ASP A 184 25.62 -11.85 9.01
N ARG A 185 26.78 -12.18 9.58
CA ARG A 185 27.88 -11.25 9.89
C ARG A 185 28.59 -10.76 8.61
N GLY A 186 27.84 -10.19 7.68
CA GLY A 186 28.34 -9.52 6.48
C GLY A 186 28.26 -8.00 6.62
N SER A 187 29.24 -7.41 7.30
CA SER A 187 29.74 -6.02 7.12
C SER A 187 28.80 -4.80 7.13
N TRP A 188 27.53 -4.87 7.52
CA TRP A 188 26.65 -3.68 7.57
C TRP A 188 26.11 -3.43 8.98
N LEU A 189 27.01 -3.07 9.91
CA LEU A 189 26.60 -2.30 11.08
C LEU A 189 26.48 -0.83 10.64
N PRO A 190 25.35 -0.15 10.87
CA PRO A 190 25.24 1.28 10.61
C PRO A 190 26.39 2.02 11.32
N CYS A 191 27.19 2.78 10.57
CA CYS A 191 28.40 3.47 11.08
C CYS A 191 28.14 4.33 12.33
N SER A 192 26.90 4.75 12.58
CA SER A 192 26.49 5.53 13.75
C SER A 192 26.45 4.73 15.06
N MET A 193 26.14 3.43 15.06
CA MET A 193 26.10 2.60 16.29
C MET A 193 27.48 2.11 16.76
N LEU A 194 28.49 2.13 15.88
CA LEU A 194 29.87 1.81 16.25
C LEU A 194 30.49 2.87 17.19
N ARG A 195 29.96 4.10 17.17
CA ARG A 195 30.49 5.20 17.98
C ARG A 195 30.12 5.05 19.47
N THR A 196 28.95 4.52 19.80
CA THR A 196 28.52 4.29 21.20
C THR A 196 29.19 3.05 21.79
N ALA A 197 29.38 1.98 20.99
CA ALA A 197 30.14 0.80 21.43
C ALA A 197 31.59 1.14 21.79
N ALA A 198 32.23 2.06 21.05
CA ALA A 198 33.57 2.54 21.36
C ALA A 198 33.64 3.37 22.66
N VAL A 199 32.63 4.19 22.96
CA VAL A 199 32.58 4.99 24.21
C VAL A 199 32.36 4.11 25.44
N SER A 200 31.58 3.03 25.32
CA SER A 200 31.34 2.11 26.43
C SER A 200 32.52 1.15 26.71
N LEU A 201 33.30 0.80 25.68
CA LEU A 201 34.49 -0.06 25.84
C LEU A 201 35.71 0.70 26.41
N ILE A 202 35.78 2.02 26.22
CA ILE A 202 36.88 2.86 26.74
C ILE A 202 36.68 3.20 28.23
N ARG A 203 35.44 3.26 28.74
CA ARG A 203 35.16 3.53 30.16
C ARG A 203 35.34 2.33 31.09
N SER A 204 35.39 1.09 30.57
CA SER A 204 35.64 -0.12 31.38
C SER A 204 37.12 -0.52 31.46
N ARG A 205 38.03 0.26 30.86
CA ARG A 205 39.48 0.01 30.88
C ARG A 205 40.30 1.28 31.18
N ARG A 206 40.13 1.87 32.36
CA ARG A 206 41.19 2.59 33.10
C ARG A 206 40.90 2.42 34.60
N PRO A 207 41.96 2.27 35.41
CA PRO A 207 42.17 1.16 36.33
C PRO A 207 41.19 1.07 37.49
#